data_AF-L1JBJ0-F1
#
_entry.id   AF-L1JBJ0-F1
#
_cell.length_a   1.000
_cell.length_b   1.000
_cell.length_c   1.000
_cell.angle_alpha   90.00
_cell.angle_beta   90.00
_cell.angle_gamma   90.00
#
_symmetry.space_group_name_H-M   'P 1'
#
loop_
_entity.id
_entity.type
_entity.pdbx_description
1 polymer ?
#
loop_
_entity_poly.entity_id
_entity_poly.type
_entity_poly.pdbx_seq_one_letter_code
_entity_poly.pdbx_strand_id
1 'polypeptide(L)'
;MVLSRILGEDFALGSFSANEIGPGCPQGPAHVDYPYSMLSSFPNDTMACQTIFCLDEWTEENGATRVALHSHKQKQHPDRDDFLSTVIEGEMGDLVIYHRQQQLLLEPR
;
A
#
# COMPACT_ATOMS: atom_id res chain seq x y z
N MET A 1 15.98 -0.96 -13.32
CA MET A 1 15.09 -1.83 -12.50
C MET A 1 13.72 -1.15 -12.42
N VAL A 2 12.61 -1.83 -12.12
CA VAL A 2 11.27 -1.16 -12.08
C VAL A 2 11.28 0.05 -11.15
N LEU A 3 11.83 -0.10 -9.94
CA LEU A 3 11.93 0.97 -8.96
C LEU A 3 12.78 2.15 -9.41
N SER A 4 13.87 1.93 -10.17
CA SER A 4 14.74 3.03 -10.61
C SER A 4 14.03 3.96 -11.60
N ARG A 5 13.02 3.45 -12.34
CA ARG A 5 12.16 4.28 -13.19
C ARG A 5 11.14 5.11 -12.41
N ILE A 6 10.84 4.72 -11.17
CA ILE A 6 9.83 5.35 -10.31
C ILE A 6 10.46 6.36 -9.34
N LEU A 7 11.59 5.98 -8.73
CA LEU A 7 12.27 6.73 -7.67
C LEU A 7 13.56 7.43 -8.12
N GLY A 8 14.02 7.18 -9.34
CA GLY A 8 15.35 7.58 -9.81
C GLY A 8 16.42 6.54 -9.46
N GLU A 9 17.69 6.87 -9.74
CA GLU A 9 18.80 5.94 -9.52
C GLU A 9 19.30 5.94 -8.06
N ASP A 10 19.04 7.02 -7.32
CA ASP A 10 19.50 7.20 -5.94
C ASP A 10 18.36 6.93 -4.93
N PHE A 11 18.09 5.65 -4.66
CA PHE A 11 17.17 5.24 -3.60
C PHE A 11 17.79 4.14 -2.73
N ALA A 12 17.26 4.01 -1.51
CA ALA A 12 17.66 2.99 -0.57
C ALA A 12 16.44 2.25 -0.01
N LEU A 13 16.66 1.05 0.53
CA LEU A 13 15.65 0.33 1.29
C LEU A 13 15.38 1.08 2.59
N GLY A 14 14.15 1.59 2.76
CA GLY A 14 13.74 2.32 3.96
C GLY A 14 13.44 1.39 5.14
N SER A 15 12.61 0.38 4.91
CA SER A 15 12.24 -0.64 5.90
C SER A 15 11.94 -1.97 5.20
N PHE A 16 11.97 -3.06 5.97
CA PHE A 16 11.56 -4.38 5.53
C PHE A 16 10.91 -5.14 6.69
N SER A 17 9.77 -5.73 6.44
CA SER A 17 8.95 -6.42 7.44
C SER A 17 8.12 -7.51 6.77
N ALA A 18 7.75 -8.52 7.55
CA ALA A 18 6.74 -9.49 7.19
C ALA A 18 5.55 -9.33 8.13
N ASN A 19 4.35 -9.33 7.59
CA ASN A 19 3.11 -9.24 8.34
C ASN A 19 2.33 -10.54 8.15
N GLU A 20 1.80 -11.09 9.23
CA GLU A 20 0.88 -12.22 9.21
C GLU A 20 -0.48 -11.72 9.72
N ILE A 21 -1.54 -11.95 8.93
CA ILE A 21 -2.92 -11.62 9.28
C ILE A 21 -3.63 -12.92 9.64
N GLY A 22 -3.98 -13.09 10.91
CA GLY A 22 -4.65 -14.28 11.41
C GLY A 22 -6.18 -14.24 11.21
N PRO A 23 -6.87 -15.39 11.32
CA PRO A 23 -8.33 -15.44 11.28
C PRO A 23 -8.97 -14.52 12.33
N GLY A 24 -9.94 -13.71 11.93
CA GLY A 24 -10.71 -12.83 12.81
C GLY A 24 -9.97 -11.57 13.26
N CYS A 25 -8.82 -11.24 12.68
CA CYS A 25 -8.23 -9.92 12.83
C CYS A 25 -9.23 -8.84 12.34
N PRO A 26 -9.24 -7.62 12.92
CA PRO A 26 -10.03 -6.54 12.35
C PRO A 26 -9.34 -5.96 11.11
N GLN A 27 -10.13 -5.41 10.20
CA GLN A 27 -9.64 -4.58 9.10
C GLN A 27 -8.87 -3.36 9.66
N GLY A 28 -7.71 -3.08 9.07
CA GLY A 28 -6.93 -1.88 9.41
C GLY A 28 -7.58 -0.60 8.85
N PRO A 29 -7.42 0.57 9.50
CA PRO A 29 -7.98 1.82 9.01
C PRO A 29 -7.30 2.28 7.71
N ALA A 30 -7.99 3.14 6.97
CA ALA A 30 -7.46 3.79 5.80
C ALA A 30 -6.22 4.60 6.16
N HIS A 31 -5.10 4.30 5.52
CA HIS A 31 -3.85 5.01 5.80
C HIS A 31 -3.01 5.18 4.54
N VAL A 32 -2.00 6.03 4.66
CA VAL A 32 -0.95 6.23 3.66
C VAL A 32 0.37 5.90 4.32
N ASP A 33 1.29 5.29 3.59
CA ASP A 33 2.54 4.86 4.21
C ASP A 33 3.49 6.00 4.52
N TYR A 34 4.40 5.73 5.45
CA TYR A 34 5.57 6.56 5.67
C TYR A 34 6.40 6.68 4.37
N PRO A 35 6.94 7.86 4.03
CA PRO A 35 6.94 9.10 4.82
C PRO A 35 5.68 9.96 4.66
N TYR A 36 4.77 9.63 3.74
CA TYR A 36 3.61 10.45 3.42
C TYR A 36 2.68 10.67 4.62
N SER A 37 2.54 9.69 5.51
CA SER A 37 1.77 9.80 6.76
C SER A 37 2.20 10.95 7.68
N MET A 38 3.47 11.37 7.59
CA MET A 38 4.05 12.40 8.45
C MET A 38 4.01 13.80 7.82
N LEU A 39 3.55 13.91 6.57
CA LEU A 39 3.58 15.18 5.84
C LEU A 39 2.26 15.93 6.01
N SER A 40 2.35 17.25 6.26
CA SER A 40 1.19 18.14 6.23
C SER A 40 0.74 18.48 4.81
N SER A 41 1.63 18.34 3.83
CA SER A 41 1.38 18.58 2.41
C SER A 41 2.10 17.54 1.55
N PHE A 42 1.42 17.02 0.53
CA PHE A 42 1.96 15.95 -0.31
C PHE A 42 2.77 16.52 -1.49
N PRO A 43 4.01 16.05 -1.70
CA PRO A 43 4.85 16.51 -2.80
C PRO A 43 4.34 16.00 -4.15
N ASN A 44 4.75 16.68 -5.23
CA ASN A 44 4.50 16.23 -6.59
C ASN A 44 5.39 15.05 -6.99
N ASP A 45 6.57 14.96 -6.38
CA ASP A 45 7.56 13.92 -6.64
C ASP A 45 7.28 12.66 -5.82
N THR A 46 7.72 11.53 -6.35
CA THR A 46 7.60 10.24 -5.64
C THR A 46 8.75 10.12 -4.64
N MET A 47 8.45 10.05 -3.34
CA MET A 47 9.43 9.90 -2.27
C MET A 47 9.68 8.45 -1.89
N ALA A 48 8.66 7.61 -2.04
CA ALA A 48 8.71 6.21 -1.66
C ALA A 48 7.85 5.35 -2.58
N CYS A 49 8.26 4.09 -2.70
CA CYS A 49 7.53 3.03 -3.35
C CYS A 49 7.47 1.88 -2.34
N GLN A 50 6.29 1.34 -2.11
CA GLN A 50 6.14 0.10 -1.37
C GLN A 50 6.18 -1.06 -2.34
N THR A 51 6.64 -2.19 -1.82
CA THR A 51 6.79 -3.43 -2.56
C THR A 51 6.42 -4.54 -1.60
N ILE A 52 5.28 -5.19 -1.85
CA ILE A 52 4.79 -6.28 -1.02
C ILE A 52 4.89 -7.57 -1.82
N PHE A 53 5.54 -8.57 -1.22
CA PHE A 53 5.57 -9.93 -1.73
C PHE A 53 4.39 -10.69 -1.14
N CYS A 54 3.59 -11.32 -1.99
CA CYS A 54 2.56 -12.25 -1.57
C CYS A 54 3.27 -13.53 -1.07
N LEU A 55 3.36 -13.70 0.25
CA LEU A 55 3.99 -14.87 0.87
C LEU A 55 3.04 -16.08 0.91
N ASP A 56 1.75 -15.84 0.72
CA ASP A 56 0.65 -16.78 0.55
C ASP A 56 -0.30 -16.25 -0.54
N GLU A 57 -1.35 -17.01 -0.83
CA GLU A 57 -2.43 -16.56 -1.73
C GLU A 57 -3.18 -15.37 -1.10
N TRP A 58 -3.50 -14.36 -1.88
CA TRP A 58 -4.29 -13.19 -1.49
C TRP A 58 -5.64 -13.22 -2.20
N THR A 59 -6.73 -13.31 -1.43
CA THR A 59 -8.11 -13.28 -1.90
C THR A 59 -8.92 -12.26 -1.12
N GLU A 60 -10.04 -11.80 -1.66
CA GLU A 60 -10.95 -10.93 -0.89
C GLU A 60 -11.39 -11.55 0.44
N GLU A 61 -11.60 -12.87 0.48
CA GLU A 61 -12.03 -13.61 1.67
C GLU A 61 -10.95 -13.70 2.75
N ASN A 62 -9.67 -13.73 2.35
CA ASN A 62 -8.56 -13.98 3.27
C ASN A 62 -7.78 -12.72 3.67
N GLY A 63 -8.30 -11.55 3.33
CA GLY A 63 -7.74 -10.30 3.80
C GLY A 63 -6.79 -9.62 2.83
N ALA A 64 -6.92 -9.89 1.53
CA ALA A 64 -6.13 -9.21 0.51
C ALA A 64 -6.17 -7.68 0.67
N THR A 65 -5.02 -7.05 0.42
CA THR A 65 -4.88 -5.60 0.53
C THR A 65 -5.89 -4.90 -0.38
N ARG A 66 -6.61 -3.90 0.13
CA ARG A 66 -7.42 -3.01 -0.69
C ARG A 66 -6.72 -1.69 -0.94
N VAL A 67 -6.91 -1.16 -2.15
CA VAL A 67 -6.29 0.08 -2.60
C VAL A 67 -7.35 1.04 -3.14
N ALA A 68 -7.28 2.31 -2.74
CA ALA A 68 -8.01 3.38 -3.42
C ALA A 68 -7.29 3.76 -4.73
N LEU A 69 -7.78 3.25 -5.87
CA LEU A 69 -7.17 3.58 -7.15
C LEU A 69 -7.15 5.09 -7.39
N HIS A 70 -6.01 5.59 -7.85
CA HIS A 70 -5.76 7.02 -8.13
C HIS A 70 -5.86 7.99 -6.94
N SER A 71 -5.96 7.52 -5.70
CA SER A 71 -6.01 8.35 -4.48
C SER A 71 -4.85 9.35 -4.36
N HIS A 72 -3.65 9.00 -4.86
CA HIS A 72 -2.49 9.89 -4.91
C HIS A 72 -2.73 11.24 -5.63
N LYS A 73 -3.77 11.34 -6.47
CA LYS A 73 -4.12 12.59 -7.16
C LYS A 73 -4.79 13.60 -6.24
N GLN A 74 -5.39 13.15 -5.14
CA GLN A 74 -6.13 14.00 -4.21
C GLN A 74 -5.20 14.78 -3.27
N LYS A 75 -3.99 14.26 -2.99
CA LYS A 75 -2.99 14.91 -2.14
C LYS A 75 -3.55 15.31 -0.77
N GLN A 76 -4.32 14.42 -0.17
CA GLN A 76 -4.94 14.61 1.13
C GLN A 76 -4.88 13.30 1.91
N HIS A 77 -4.69 13.37 3.23
CA HIS A 77 -4.82 12.17 4.06
C HIS A 77 -6.23 11.56 3.90
N PRO A 78 -6.36 10.23 4.05
CA PRO A 78 -7.68 9.61 4.14
C PRO A 78 -8.47 10.29 5.27
N ASP A 79 -9.62 10.85 4.90
CA ASP A 79 -10.53 11.53 5.81
C ASP A 79 -11.55 10.56 6.43
N ARG A 80 -11.80 9.44 5.74
CA ARG A 80 -12.74 8.38 6.14
C ARG A 80 -12.31 7.02 5.59
N ASP A 81 -12.82 5.96 6.23
CA ASP A 81 -12.64 4.57 5.79
C ASP A 81 -13.60 4.18 4.64
N ASP A 82 -14.58 5.02 4.32
CA ASP A 82 -15.60 4.78 3.28
C ASP A 82 -15.17 5.24 1.88
N PHE A 83 -14.00 4.80 1.42
CA PHE A 83 -13.53 5.07 0.05
C PHE A 83 -13.82 3.90 -0.90
N LEU A 84 -14.06 4.21 -2.18
CA LEU A 84 -14.14 3.19 -3.22
C LEU A 84 -12.76 2.53 -3.36
N SER A 85 -12.70 1.27 -2.98
CA SER A 85 -11.47 0.49 -2.93
C SER A 85 -11.54 -0.70 -3.89
N THR A 86 -10.38 -1.20 -4.28
CA THR A 86 -10.23 -2.40 -5.11
C THR A 86 -9.37 -3.39 -4.36
N VAL A 87 -9.82 -4.65 -4.28
CA VAL A 87 -9.05 -5.75 -3.71
C VAL A 87 -7.91 -6.10 -4.67
N ILE A 88 -6.71 -6.24 -4.13
CA ILE A 88 -5.54 -6.72 -4.87
C ILE A 88 -5.36 -8.19 -4.55
N GLU A 89 -5.95 -9.05 -5.38
CA GLU A 89 -5.72 -10.50 -5.32
C GLU A 89 -4.39 -10.86 -5.97
N GLY A 90 -3.80 -11.99 -5.54
CA GLY A 90 -2.50 -12.43 -6.03
C GLY A 90 -2.14 -13.83 -5.57
N GLU A 91 -1.24 -14.49 -6.29
CA GLU A 91 -0.72 -15.80 -5.95
C GLU A 91 0.57 -15.70 -5.13
N MET A 92 0.94 -16.80 -4.44
CA MET A 92 2.22 -16.88 -3.75
C MET A 92 3.37 -16.58 -4.73
N GLY A 93 4.22 -15.63 -4.37
CA GLY A 93 5.36 -15.19 -5.18
C GLY A 93 5.06 -13.96 -6.05
N ASP A 94 3.81 -13.50 -6.12
CA ASP A 94 3.48 -12.25 -6.77
C ASP A 94 4.11 -11.05 -6.04
N LEU A 95 4.35 -9.99 -6.82
CA LEU A 95 4.93 -8.74 -6.35
C LEU A 95 3.98 -7.58 -6.63
N VAL A 96 3.43 -7.01 -5.57
CA VAL A 96 2.62 -5.79 -5.65
C VAL A 96 3.51 -4.58 -5.41
N ILE A 97 3.55 -3.69 -6.40
CA ILE A 97 4.29 -2.44 -6.32
C ILE A 97 3.30 -1.28 -6.39
N TYR A 98 3.32 -0.41 -5.38
CA TYR A 98 2.60 0.85 -5.44
C TYR A 98 3.48 2.01 -5.00
N HIS A 99 3.25 3.14 -5.66
CA HIS A 99 4.06 4.33 -5.51
C HIS A 99 3.17 5.53 -5.15
N ARG A 100 3.80 6.52 -4.50
CA ARG A 100 3.13 7.71 -3.93
C ARG A 100 2.14 7.35 -2.82
N GLN A 101 1.40 8.36 -2.39
CA GLN A 101 0.31 8.23 -1.45
C GLN A 101 -0.77 7.33 -2.04
N GLN A 102 -0.82 6.06 -1.66
CA GLN A 102 -1.99 5.21 -1.88
C GLN A 102 -2.67 4.97 -0.54
N GLN A 103 -3.99 5.13 -0.52
CA GLN A 103 -4.78 4.76 0.64
C GLN A 103 -4.95 3.24 0.64
N LEU A 104 -4.51 2.61 1.72
CA LEU A 104 -4.52 1.16 1.90
C LEU A 104 -5.48 0.78 3.02
N LEU A 105 -6.14 -0.36 2.83
CA LEU A 105 -6.81 -1.10 3.90
C LEU A 105 -6.24 -2.52 3.89
N LEU A 106 -5.80 -3.00 5.05
CA LEU A 106 -5.50 -4.41 5.24
C LEU A 106 -6.79 -5.08 5.68
N GLU A 107 -7.28 -6.02 4.90
CA GLU A 107 -8.48 -6.79 5.24
C GLU A 107 -8.09 -8.05 6.03
N PRO A 108 -9.04 -8.67 6.74
CA PRO A 108 -8.77 -9.90 7.49
C PRO A 108 -9.12 -11.20 6.78
N ARG A 109 -8.57 -12.29 7.30
CA ARG A 109 -9.01 -13.68 7.10
C ARG A 109 -10.25 -14.04 7.92
#